data_AF-K0ST29-F1
#
_entry.id   AF-K0ST29-F1
#
_cell.length_a   1.000
_cell.length_b   1.000
_cell.length_c   1.000
_cell.angle_alpha   90.00
_cell.angle_beta   90.00
_cell.angle_gamma   90.00
#
_symmetry.space_group_name_H-M   'P 1'
#
loop_
_entity.id
_entity.type
_entity.pdbx_description
1 polymer ?
#
loop_
_entity_poly.entity_id
_entity_poly.type
_entity_poly.pdbx_seq_one_letter_code
_entity_poly.pdbx_strand_id
1 'polypeptide(L)'
;MSSSTERVASSGGSSEEEHLRAEIYRLQQQVHELSRPKPAEDSVAAPEKSGYLFKWQDRSIGWGGTKWGLRYVRLENGRLSYYRTHEERSPRYVLTLKDCAVRDDGSKVNRRRNVNKKPSSEDDV
;
A
#
# COMPACT_ATOMS: atom_id res chain seq x y z
N MET A 1 4.46 -38.55 78.74
CA MET A 1 3.48 -38.43 77.64
C MET A 1 4.10 -37.51 76.61
N SER A 2 4.64 -38.09 75.55
CA SER A 2 5.40 -37.38 74.50
C SER A 2 4.44 -36.93 73.40
N SER A 3 4.45 -35.64 73.07
CA SER A 3 3.81 -35.13 71.85
C SER A 3 4.90 -34.86 70.81
N SER A 4 4.93 -35.73 69.81
CA SER A 4 5.78 -35.62 68.63
C SER A 4 5.36 -34.43 67.77
N THR A 5 6.31 -33.56 67.45
CA THR A 5 6.20 -32.55 66.41
C THR A 5 6.51 -33.19 65.05
N GLU A 6 5.53 -33.24 64.15
CA GLU A 6 5.76 -33.58 62.75
C GLU A 6 6.38 -32.37 62.02
N ARG A 7 7.53 -32.58 61.38
CA ARG A 7 8.10 -31.67 60.38
C ARG A 7 7.73 -32.19 59.00
N VAL A 8 6.92 -31.43 58.27
CA VAL A 8 6.68 -31.65 56.84
C VAL A 8 7.85 -31.05 56.06
N ALA A 9 8.64 -31.90 55.41
CA ALA A 9 9.63 -31.49 54.43
C ALA A 9 8.94 -31.32 53.06
N SER A 10 8.94 -30.11 52.53
CA SER A 10 8.54 -29.82 51.15
C SER A 10 9.82 -29.65 50.32
N SER A 11 10.17 -30.67 49.53
CA SER A 11 11.42 -30.71 48.75
C SER A 11 11.18 -30.95 47.24
N GLY A 12 10.04 -30.50 46.70
CA GLY A 12 9.66 -30.68 45.30
C GLY A 12 9.74 -29.42 44.40
N GLY A 13 9.93 -28.22 44.95
CA GLY A 13 9.70 -26.97 44.21
C GLY A 13 10.81 -26.50 43.26
N SER A 14 12.03 -27.03 43.36
CA SER A 14 13.21 -26.39 42.73
C SER A 14 13.28 -26.54 41.21
N SER A 15 12.85 -27.67 40.65
CA SER A 15 13.05 -27.95 39.21
C SER A 15 11.95 -27.33 38.33
N GLU A 16 10.70 -27.38 38.79
CA GLU A 16 9.58 -26.74 38.09
C GLU A 16 9.71 -25.21 38.13
N GLU A 17 10.18 -24.66 39.25
CA GLU A 17 10.40 -23.22 39.39
C GLU A 17 11.50 -22.70 38.46
N GLU A 18 12.60 -23.45 38.30
CA GLU A 18 13.65 -23.12 37.32
C GLU A 18 13.14 -23.18 35.88
N HIS A 19 12.31 -24.19 35.56
CA HIS A 19 11.71 -24.31 34.23
C HIS A 19 10.79 -23.14 33.91
N LEU A 20 9.94 -22.73 34.88
CA LEU A 20 9.05 -21.59 34.73
C LEU A 20 9.82 -20.28 34.59
N ARG A 21 10.92 -20.10 35.34
CA ARG A 21 11.79 -18.92 35.22
C ARG A 21 12.46 -18.85 33.85
N ALA A 22 12.94 -19.98 33.33
CA ALA A 22 13.50 -20.06 31.98
C ALA A 22 12.45 -19.72 30.90
N GLU A 23 11.23 -20.20 31.07
CA GLU A 23 10.15 -19.94 30.12
C GLU A 23 9.68 -18.47 30.16
N ILE A 24 9.57 -17.87 31.35
CA ILE A 24 9.29 -16.42 31.49
C ILE A 24 10.37 -15.60 30.78
N TYR A 25 11.63 -15.97 30.96
CA TYR A 25 12.74 -15.27 30.31
C TYR A 25 12.66 -15.39 28.78
N ARG A 26 12.39 -16.59 28.26
CA ARG A 26 12.19 -16.84 26.82
C ARG A 26 11.05 -16.01 26.25
N LEU A 27 9.90 -16.01 26.93
CA LEU A 27 8.71 -15.27 26.50
C LEU A 27 8.95 -13.75 26.50
N GLN A 28 9.63 -13.22 27.51
CA GLN A 28 10.02 -11.81 27.55
C GLN A 28 10.91 -11.43 26.37
N GLN A 29 11.85 -12.30 26.00
CA GLN A 29 12.73 -12.09 24.86
C GLN A 29 11.96 -12.09 23.53
N GLN A 30 11.00 -13.00 23.39
CA GLN A 30 10.13 -13.08 22.21
C GLN A 30 9.22 -11.86 22.08
N VAL A 31 8.66 -11.35 23.20
CA VAL A 31 7.89 -10.11 23.21
C VAL A 31 8.77 -8.92 22.84
N HIS A 32 10.01 -8.84 23.36
CA HIS A 32 10.92 -7.76 23.00
C HIS A 32 11.24 -7.73 21.50
N GLU A 33 11.50 -8.89 20.90
CA GLU A 33 11.81 -8.97 19.46
C GLU A 33 10.59 -8.58 18.61
N LEU A 34 9.39 -9.02 19.01
CA LEU A 34 8.13 -8.67 18.33
C LEU A 34 7.72 -7.20 18.53
N SER A 35 8.06 -6.61 19.68
CA SER A 35 7.78 -5.20 19.98
C SER A 35 8.82 -4.27 19.38
N ARG A 36 9.95 -4.79 18.90
CA ARG A 36 10.98 -3.97 18.27
C ARG A 36 10.37 -3.33 17.03
N PRO A 37 10.25 -1.98 16.99
CA PRO A 37 9.73 -1.32 15.81
C PRO A 37 10.67 -1.68 14.65
N LYS A 38 10.10 -2.34 13.64
CA LYS A 38 10.84 -2.65 12.42
C LYS A 38 11.38 -1.32 11.89
N PRO A 39 12.69 -1.20 11.62
CA PRO A 39 13.24 0.04 11.09
C PRO A 39 12.41 0.40 9.85
N ALA A 40 11.85 1.60 9.85
CA ALA A 40 11.13 2.13 8.71
C ALA A 40 12.12 2.14 7.56
N GLU A 41 12.00 1.17 6.65
CA GLU A 41 12.74 1.21 5.40
C GLU A 41 12.47 2.55 4.75
N ASP A 42 13.55 3.19 4.29
CA ASP A 42 13.64 4.52 3.71
C ASP A 42 12.30 4.96 3.12
N SER A 43 11.56 5.76 3.90
CA SER A 43 10.23 6.21 3.53
C SER A 43 10.37 7.28 2.45
N VAL A 44 10.66 6.86 1.22
CA VAL A 44 10.46 7.68 0.03
C VAL A 44 8.96 8.00 0.04
N ALA A 45 8.62 9.25 0.31
CA ALA A 45 7.23 9.70 0.34
C ALA A 45 6.54 9.22 -0.93
N ALA A 46 5.37 8.58 -0.76
CA ALA A 46 4.65 8.01 -1.88
C ALA A 46 4.42 9.09 -2.96
N PRO A 47 4.62 8.77 -4.25
CA PRO A 47 4.56 9.77 -5.30
C PRO A 47 3.16 10.39 -5.37
N GLU A 48 3.11 11.72 -5.32
CA GLU A 48 1.88 12.48 -5.49
C GLU A 48 1.81 13.05 -6.90
N LYS A 49 0.69 12.84 -7.59
CA LYS A 49 0.47 13.39 -8.93
C LYS A 49 -1.00 13.61 -9.20
N SER A 50 -1.31 14.67 -9.94
CA SER A 50 -2.66 14.91 -10.40
C SER A 50 -2.70 15.40 -11.86
N GLY A 51 -3.83 15.19 -12.52
CA GLY A 51 -4.02 15.62 -13.90
C GLY A 51 -5.16 14.93 -14.59
N TYR A 52 -5.39 15.31 -15.86
CA TYR A 52 -6.43 14.71 -16.68
C TYR A 52 -5.91 13.47 -17.42
N LEU A 53 -6.64 12.36 -17.28
CA LEU A 53 -6.37 11.11 -17.97
C LEU A 53 -7.65 10.58 -18.63
N PHE A 54 -7.49 9.85 -19.73
CA PHE A 54 -8.60 9.10 -20.32
C PHE A 54 -8.73 7.76 -19.60
N LYS A 55 -9.90 7.51 -19.01
CA LYS A 55 -10.24 6.26 -18.33
C LYS A 55 -11.21 5.45 -19.19
N TRP A 56 -10.94 4.16 -19.36
CA TRP A 56 -11.88 3.22 -19.98
C TRP A 56 -13.14 3.06 -19.11
N GLN A 57 -14.32 3.17 -19.72
CA GLN A 57 -15.60 2.99 -19.06
C GLN A 57 -16.35 1.88 -19.76
N ASP A 58 -16.38 0.71 -19.12
CA ASP A 58 -17.26 -0.37 -19.52
C ASP A 58 -18.72 0.04 -19.30
N ARG A 59 -19.52 0.00 -20.35
CA ARG A 59 -20.96 0.28 -20.33
C ARG A 59 -21.67 -0.94 -20.89
N SER A 60 -21.58 -2.05 -20.18
CA SER A 60 -22.27 -3.30 -20.53
C SER A 60 -23.81 -3.20 -20.43
N ILE A 61 -24.36 -2.13 -19.85
CA ILE A 61 -25.81 -1.99 -19.58
C ILE A 61 -26.37 -0.67 -20.15
N GLY A 62 -26.22 -0.44 -21.46
CA GLY A 62 -26.93 0.66 -22.15
C GLY A 62 -26.53 0.87 -23.61
N TRP A 63 -27.37 1.59 -24.35
CA TRP A 63 -27.23 1.94 -25.78
C TRP A 63 -26.02 2.85 -26.13
N GLY A 64 -25.04 2.98 -25.24
CA GLY A 64 -24.00 4.02 -25.30
C GLY A 64 -22.58 3.55 -25.58
N GLY A 65 -22.35 2.24 -25.70
CA GLY A 65 -21.05 1.64 -26.01
C GLY A 65 -19.93 1.92 -24.98
N THR A 66 -18.85 1.16 -25.09
CA THR A 66 -17.65 1.33 -24.27
C THR A 66 -16.84 2.52 -24.77
N LYS A 67 -16.41 3.41 -23.86
CA LYS A 67 -15.67 4.62 -24.26
C LYS A 67 -14.56 5.04 -23.30
N TRP A 68 -13.54 5.67 -23.87
CA TRP A 68 -12.55 6.45 -23.12
C TRP A 68 -13.17 7.78 -22.68
N GLY A 69 -13.28 7.99 -21.37
CA GLY A 69 -13.79 9.23 -20.79
C GLY A 69 -12.69 10.03 -20.11
N LEU A 70 -12.57 11.32 -20.41
CA LEU A 70 -11.64 12.21 -19.71
C LEU A 70 -12.06 12.39 -18.25
N ARG A 71 -11.12 12.18 -17.32
CA ARG A 71 -11.34 12.34 -15.87
C ARG A 71 -10.14 13.04 -15.25
N TYR A 72 -10.40 13.82 -14.21
CA TYR A 72 -9.34 14.34 -13.38
C TYR A 72 -8.98 13.28 -12.33
N VAL A 73 -7.71 12.92 -12.26
CA VAL A 73 -7.18 11.82 -11.45
C VAL A 73 -6.19 12.40 -10.44
N ARG A 74 -6.21 11.87 -9.22
CA ARG A 74 -5.23 12.14 -8.16
C ARG A 74 -4.65 10.82 -7.67
N LEU A 75 -3.33 10.76 -7.62
CA LEU A 75 -2.56 9.72 -6.94
C LEU A 75 -1.95 10.35 -5.69
N GLU A 76 -2.31 9.81 -4.54
CA GLU A 76 -1.85 10.31 -3.24
C GLU A 76 -1.83 9.14 -2.25
N ASN A 77 -0.75 8.97 -1.48
CA ASN A 77 -0.66 7.95 -0.44
C ASN A 77 -1.01 6.52 -0.93
N GLY A 78 -0.58 6.16 -2.14
CA GLY A 78 -0.88 4.85 -2.74
C GLY A 78 -2.35 4.66 -3.13
N ARG A 79 -3.16 5.71 -3.13
CA ARG A 79 -4.57 5.70 -3.53
C ARG A 79 -4.76 6.48 -4.81
N LEU A 80 -5.41 5.86 -5.78
CA LEU A 80 -5.83 6.47 -7.04
C LEU A 80 -7.30 6.87 -6.94
N SER A 81 -7.59 8.16 -7.00
CA SER A 81 -8.94 8.70 -6.99
C SER A 81 -9.25 9.38 -8.32
N TYR A 82 -10.50 9.31 -8.79
CA TYR A 82 -10.92 10.09 -9.96
C TYR A 82 -12.21 10.86 -9.74
N TYR A 83 -12.29 11.98 -10.43
CA TYR A 83 -13.37 12.98 -10.36
C TYR A 83 -13.89 13.23 -11.78
N ARG A 84 -15.13 13.71 -11.90
CA ARG A 84 -15.65 14.13 -13.21
C ARG A 84 -14.86 15.32 -13.74
N THR A 85 -14.57 16.29 -12.87
CA THR A 85 -13.76 17.49 -13.12
C THR A 85 -12.89 17.77 -11.89
N HIS A 86 -11.88 18.64 -12.04
CA HIS A 86 -10.98 19.02 -10.95
C HIS A 86 -11.61 19.87 -9.83
N GLU A 87 -12.81 20.41 -10.05
CA GLU A 87 -13.56 21.25 -9.10
C GLU A 87 -14.42 20.43 -8.13
N GLU A 88 -14.65 19.14 -8.42
CA GLU A 88 -15.46 18.28 -7.56
C GLU A 88 -14.76 18.05 -6.21
N ARG A 89 -15.50 18.24 -5.11
CA ARG A 89 -14.97 18.04 -3.75
C ARG A 89 -14.83 16.57 -3.38
N SER A 90 -15.69 15.70 -3.94
CA SER A 90 -15.74 14.28 -3.59
C SER A 90 -15.40 13.41 -4.81
N PRO A 91 -14.57 12.37 -4.64
CA PRO A 91 -14.21 11.50 -5.73
C PRO A 91 -15.41 10.67 -6.18
N ARG A 92 -15.46 10.37 -7.48
CA ARG A 92 -16.42 9.40 -8.04
C ARG A 92 -16.06 7.97 -7.67
N TYR A 93 -14.78 7.71 -7.43
CA TYR A 93 -14.26 6.41 -7.02
C TYR A 93 -12.84 6.58 -6.45
N VAL A 94 -12.47 5.65 -5.57
CA VAL A 94 -11.15 5.56 -4.97
C VAL A 94 -10.68 4.11 -5.03
N LEU A 95 -9.46 3.88 -5.52
CA LEU A 95 -8.79 2.59 -5.59
C LEU A 95 -7.50 2.63 -4.77
N THR A 96 -7.31 1.68 -3.86
CA THR A 96 -6.00 1.46 -3.23
C THR A 96 -5.12 0.65 -4.17
N LEU A 97 -3.90 1.11 -4.44
CA LEU A 97 -2.98 0.46 -5.38
C LEU A 97 -2.13 -0.65 -4.75
N LYS A 98 -2.26 -0.87 -3.44
CA LYS A 98 -1.61 -1.98 -2.75
C LYS A 98 -2.00 -3.31 -3.42
N ASP A 99 -1.01 -4.14 -3.69
CA ASP A 99 -1.16 -5.46 -4.32
C ASP A 99 -1.80 -5.43 -5.73
N CYS A 100 -1.83 -4.26 -6.38
CA CYS A 100 -2.29 -4.14 -7.77
C CYS A 100 -1.17 -4.50 -8.75
N ALA A 101 -1.48 -5.33 -9.74
CA ALA A 101 -0.59 -5.54 -10.88
C ALA A 101 -0.66 -4.34 -11.84
N VAL A 102 0.51 -3.84 -12.25
CA VAL A 102 0.63 -2.77 -13.25
C VAL A 102 1.15 -3.38 -14.55
N ARG A 103 0.47 -3.09 -15.66
CA ARG A 103 0.90 -3.46 -17.00
C ARG A 103 1.12 -2.19 -17.82
N ASP A 104 2.28 -2.10 -18.48
CA ASP A 104 2.55 -1.04 -19.44
C ASP A 104 2.07 -1.47 -20.84
N ASP A 105 0.97 -0.86 -21.32
CA ASP A 105 0.41 -1.09 -22.66
C ASP A 105 1.10 -0.21 -23.73
N GLY A 106 2.16 0.52 -23.36
CA GLY A 106 2.91 1.40 -24.23
C GLY A 106 2.24 2.74 -24.50
N SER A 107 2.67 3.44 -25.55
CA SER A 107 2.15 4.76 -25.92
C SER A 107 1.70 4.79 -27.39
N LYS A 108 0.54 5.41 -27.65
CA LYS A 108 0.01 5.60 -29.00
C LYS A 108 0.35 7.00 -29.49
N VAL A 109 1.12 7.09 -30.58
CA VAL A 109 1.45 8.38 -31.20
C VAL A 109 0.18 9.03 -31.73
N ASN A 110 -0.12 10.25 -31.25
CA ASN A 110 -1.25 11.03 -31.75
C ASN A 110 -0.90 11.61 -33.14
N ARG A 111 -1.21 10.87 -34.21
CA ARG A 111 -0.95 11.28 -35.61
C ARG A 111 -1.51 12.66 -35.98
N ARG A 112 -2.54 13.16 -35.27
CA ARG A 112 -3.12 14.49 -35.52
C ARG A 112 -2.20 15.65 -35.15
N ARG A 113 -1.18 15.41 -34.30
CA ARG A 113 -0.24 16.47 -33.87
C ARG A 113 0.79 16.82 -34.95
N ASN A 114 1.01 15.95 -35.93
CA ASN A 114 2.07 16.12 -36.93
C ASN A 114 1.66 16.91 -38.18
N VAL A 115 0.40 17.33 -38.31
CA VAL A 115 -0.08 18.05 -39.52
C VAL A 115 0.41 19.51 -39.56
N ASN A 116 0.87 20.07 -38.44
CA ASN A 116 1.27 21.48 -38.34
C ASN A 116 2.79 21.75 -38.34
N LYS A 117 3.65 20.74 -38.55
CA LYS A 117 5.06 21.01 -38.82
C LYS A 117 5.21 21.36 -40.30
N LYS A 118 5.11 22.64 -40.66
CA LYS A 118 5.63 23.12 -41.94
C LYS A 118 7.12 22.76 -42.01
N PRO A 119 7.62 22.18 -43.11
CA PRO A 119 9.05 22.06 -43.32
C PRO A 119 9.64 23.48 -43.41
N SER A 120 10.63 23.77 -42.56
CA SER A 120 11.48 24.95 -42.72
C SER A 120 12.28 24.77 -44.00
N SER A 121 11.84 25.41 -45.07
CA SER A 121 12.64 25.59 -46.28
C SER A 121 13.59 26.74 -46.03
N GLU A 122 14.83 26.44 -45.63
CA GLU A 122 15.95 27.38 -45.67
C GLU A 122 17.22 26.52 -45.63
N ASP A 123 17.77 26.27 -46.83
CA ASP A 123 19.20 26.10 -47.11
C ASP A 123 19.35 25.92 -48.63
N ASP A 124 19.27 27.05 -49.35
CA ASP A 124 19.82 27.21 -50.70
C ASP A 124 20.57 28.55 -50.70
N VAL A 125 21.90 28.47 -50.68
CA VAL A 125 22.94 29.26 -51.41
C VAL A 125 24.26 29.16 -50.67
#